data_AF-A0A8J7MK65-F1
#
_entry.id   AF-A0A8J7MK65-F1
#
_cell.length_a   1.000
_cell.length_b   1.000
_cell.length_c   1.000
_cell.angle_alpha   90.00
_cell.angle_beta   90.00
_cell.angle_gamma   90.00
#
_symmetry.space_group_name_H-M   'P 1'
#
loop_
_entity.id
_entity.type
_entity.pdbx_description
1 polymer ?
#
loop_
_entity_poly.entity_id
_entity_poly.type
_entity_poly.pdbx_seq_one_letter_code
_entity_poly.pdbx_strand_id
1 'polypeptide(L)'
;MKKYKTKALTIILRSDNILEAFNNKDWNEPETLEIAKENAFMLKKVIDGQSVGLLVEIPHKYVTKEILTYYQNFEMGAVARAMFLNSFAAKVVGNLYFKLSKGKLNEVGRAVPTKLFTKKAEAVEWLLEQIEKSRK
;
A
#
# COMPACT_ATOMS: atom_id res chain seq x y z
N MET A 1 18.44 -5.78 0.31
CA MET A 1 17.03 -5.92 -0.12
C MET A 1 16.49 -7.23 0.42
N LYS A 2 15.28 -7.24 1.01
CA LYS A 2 14.63 -8.46 1.52
C LYS A 2 13.31 -8.68 0.76
N LYS A 3 13.02 -9.92 0.36
CA LYS A 3 11.83 -10.28 -0.41
C LYS A 3 10.95 -11.23 0.40
N TYR A 4 9.65 -10.94 0.40
CA TYR A 4 8.60 -11.72 1.06
C TYR A 4 7.50 -12.00 0.04
N LYS A 5 6.68 -13.01 0.31
CA LYS A 5 5.58 -13.41 -0.56
C LYS A 5 4.38 -13.82 0.28
N THR A 6 3.21 -13.39 -0.14
CA THR A 6 1.91 -13.89 0.33
C THR A 6 1.25 -14.66 -0.81
N LYS A 7 0.04 -15.17 -0.60
CA LYS A 7 -0.74 -15.76 -1.70
C LYS A 7 -0.88 -14.79 -2.89
N ALA A 8 -1.19 -13.52 -2.62
CA ALA A 8 -1.50 -12.53 -3.65
C ALA A 8 -0.36 -11.55 -3.99
N LEU A 9 0.55 -11.25 -3.06
CA LEU A 9 1.54 -10.19 -3.20
C LEU A 9 2.97 -10.70 -3.17
N THR A 10 3.82 -10.03 -3.96
CA THR A 10 5.25 -9.97 -3.72
C THR A 10 5.56 -8.66 -3.00
N ILE A 11 6.32 -8.77 -1.90
CA ILE A 11 6.68 -7.65 -1.04
C ILE A 11 8.21 -7.53 -1.02
N ILE A 12 8.74 -6.35 -1.31
CA ILE A 12 10.18 -6.09 -1.37
C ILE A 12 10.53 -4.91 -0.47
N LEU A 13 11.30 -5.17 0.59
CA LEU A 13 11.91 -4.12 1.41
C LEU A 13 13.26 -3.73 0.80
N ARG A 14 13.32 -2.52 0.28
CA ARG A 14 14.53 -1.90 -0.28
C ARG A 14 15.44 -1.37 0.84
N SER A 15 16.69 -1.07 0.50
CA SER A 15 17.68 -0.50 1.45
C SER A 15 17.40 0.96 1.81
N ASP A 16 16.55 1.65 1.06
CA ASP A 16 16.12 3.04 1.29
C ASP A 16 14.79 3.14 2.06
N ASN A 17 14.41 2.08 2.78
CA ASN A 17 13.18 1.97 3.56
C ASN A 17 11.88 2.16 2.75
N ILE A 18 11.92 1.91 1.44
CA ILE A 18 10.70 1.73 0.65
C ILE A 18 10.30 0.24 0.67
N LEU A 19 9.05 -0.01 1.04
CA LEU A 19 8.41 -1.31 0.90
C LEU A 19 7.56 -1.30 -0.37
N GLU A 20 7.97 -2.06 -1.38
CA GLU A 20 7.18 -2.25 -2.60
C GLU A 20 6.26 -3.46 -2.44
N ALA A 21 4.99 -3.29 -2.78
CA ALA A 21 4.00 -4.35 -2.79
C ALA A 21 3.28 -4.36 -4.14
N PHE A 22 3.35 -5.49 -4.85
CA PHE A 22 2.69 -5.68 -6.14
C PHE A 22 2.17 -7.10 -6.26
N ASN A 23 1.16 -7.29 -7.11
CA ASN A 23 0.54 -8.59 -7.29
C ASN A 23 1.53 -9.62 -7.84
N ASN A 24 1.44 -10.85 -7.34
CA ASN A 24 2.13 -11.99 -7.94
C ASN A 24 1.66 -12.16 -9.38
N LYS A 25 2.60 -12.40 -10.32
CA LYS A 25 2.29 -12.51 -11.76
C LYS A 25 1.25 -13.58 -12.07
N ASP A 26 1.28 -14.69 -11.32
CA ASP A 26 0.42 -15.86 -11.55
C ASP A 26 -0.87 -15.83 -10.73
N TRP A 27 -1.13 -14.74 -9.98
CA TRP A 27 -2.31 -14.66 -9.12
C TRP A 27 -3.53 -14.12 -9.88
N ASN A 28 -4.51 -15.01 -10.09
CA ASN A 28 -5.73 -14.75 -10.86
C ASN A 28 -7.03 -14.90 -10.05
N GLU A 29 -6.95 -15.26 -8.77
CA GLU A 29 -8.12 -15.44 -7.92
C GLU A 29 -8.77 -14.10 -7.55
N PRO A 30 -10.07 -14.06 -7.21
CA PRO A 30 -10.70 -12.85 -6.69
C PRO A 30 -9.99 -12.32 -5.43
N GLU A 31 -10.04 -11.00 -5.23
CA GLU A 31 -9.64 -10.42 -3.94
C GLU A 31 -10.70 -10.78 -2.90
N THR A 32 -10.28 -11.36 -1.76
CA THR A 32 -11.17 -11.68 -0.64
C THR A 32 -10.70 -10.96 0.62
N LEU A 33 -11.57 -10.87 1.64
CA LEU A 33 -11.20 -10.26 2.90
C LEU A 33 -10.12 -11.09 3.62
N GLU A 34 -10.09 -12.42 3.48
CA GLU A 34 -9.01 -13.25 4.04
C GLU A 34 -7.65 -12.92 3.40
N ILE A 35 -7.61 -12.80 2.07
CA ILE A 35 -6.39 -12.43 1.34
C ILE A 35 -5.95 -11.03 1.76
N ALA A 36 -6.88 -10.09 1.88
CA ALA A 36 -6.58 -8.73 2.34
C ALA A 36 -5.97 -8.71 3.76
N LYS A 37 -6.51 -9.52 4.67
CA LYS A 37 -5.98 -9.69 6.04
C LYS A 37 -4.59 -10.31 6.05
N GLU A 38 -4.35 -11.35 5.27
CA GLU A 38 -3.03 -11.98 5.11
C GLU A 38 -2.00 -10.94 4.63
N ASN A 39 -2.34 -10.22 3.56
CA ASN A 39 -1.49 -9.19 2.98
C ASN A 39 -1.17 -8.08 3.97
N ALA A 40 -2.19 -7.53 4.64
CA ALA A 40 -2.03 -6.44 5.60
C ALA A 40 -1.18 -6.86 6.82
N PHE A 41 -1.40 -8.08 7.33
CA PHE A 41 -0.60 -8.63 8.42
C PHE A 41 0.87 -8.80 8.01
N MET A 42 1.13 -9.32 6.80
CA MET A 42 2.49 -9.46 6.29
C MET A 42 3.18 -8.12 6.06
N LEU A 43 2.47 -7.11 5.54
CA LEU A 43 2.99 -5.75 5.41
C LEU A 43 3.37 -5.17 6.79
N LYS A 44 2.48 -5.30 7.78
CA LYS A 44 2.74 -4.84 9.15
C LYS A 44 3.96 -5.52 9.77
N LYS A 45 4.08 -6.84 9.60
CA LYS A 45 5.21 -7.63 10.08
C LYS A 45 6.53 -7.24 9.42
N VAL A 46 6.52 -6.84 8.14
CA VAL A 46 7.74 -6.39 7.46
C VAL A 46 8.13 -4.97 7.87
N ILE A 47 7.15 -4.12 8.16
CA ILE A 47 7.38 -2.73 8.61
C ILE A 47 7.93 -2.71 10.04
N ASP A 48 7.34 -3.47 10.96
CA ASP A 48 7.76 -3.69 12.36
C ASP A 48 8.59 -2.54 12.98
N GLY A 49 7.92 -1.43 13.29
CA GLY A 49 8.51 -0.27 13.98
C GLY A 49 9.45 0.60 13.14
N GLN A 50 9.75 0.24 11.89
CA GLN A 50 10.62 1.02 11.01
C GLN A 50 9.86 2.15 10.30
N SER A 51 10.52 3.31 10.14
CA SER A 51 10.03 4.40 9.29
C SER A 51 10.13 4.01 7.82
N VAL A 52 9.05 3.41 7.31
CA VAL A 52 8.96 2.83 5.96
C VAL A 52 7.88 3.54 5.14
N GLY A 53 8.23 3.90 3.91
CA GLY A 53 7.28 4.34 2.89
C GLY A 53 6.74 3.14 2.12
N LEU A 54 5.42 3.05 1.96
CA LEU A 54 4.77 1.94 1.27
C LEU A 54 4.43 2.34 -0.17
N LEU A 55 4.98 1.64 -1.15
CA LEU A 55 4.62 1.75 -2.57
C LEU A 55 3.76 0.54 -2.96
N VAL A 56 2.47 0.75 -3.20
CA VAL A 56 1.54 -0.31 -3.61
C VAL A 56 1.15 -0.14 -5.07
N GLU A 57 1.34 -1.19 -5.86
CA GLU A 57 0.72 -1.29 -7.17
C GLU A 57 -0.76 -1.66 -7.03
N ILE A 58 -1.64 -0.78 -7.51
CA ILE A 58 -3.08 -1.03 -7.42
C ILE A 58 -3.47 -2.08 -8.45
N PRO A 59 -4.23 -3.12 -8.05
CA PRO A 59 -4.62 -4.18 -8.96
C PRO A 59 -5.48 -3.65 -10.12
N HIS A 60 -5.33 -4.29 -11.28
CA HIS A 60 -6.13 -4.01 -12.48
C HIS A 60 -7.49 -4.75 -12.49
N LYS A 61 -7.97 -5.16 -11.32
CA LYS A 61 -9.23 -5.91 -11.15
C LYS A 61 -10.12 -5.27 -10.11
N TYR A 62 -11.37 -5.71 -10.07
CA TYR A 62 -12.34 -5.22 -9.12
C TYR A 62 -11.93 -5.54 -7.67
N VAL A 63 -12.09 -4.55 -6.79
CA VAL A 63 -11.90 -4.69 -5.35
C VAL A 63 -13.15 -4.14 -4.67
N THR A 64 -13.74 -4.92 -3.77
CA THR A 64 -14.99 -4.51 -3.09
C THR A 64 -14.73 -3.34 -2.14
N LYS A 65 -15.77 -2.53 -1.88
CA LYS A 65 -15.70 -1.43 -0.91
C LYS A 65 -15.30 -1.93 0.49
N GLU A 66 -15.75 -3.12 0.86
CA GLU A 66 -15.41 -3.76 2.15
C GLU A 66 -13.89 -3.95 2.29
N ILE A 67 -13.24 -4.52 1.28
CA ILE A 67 -11.78 -4.72 1.27
C ILE A 67 -11.03 -3.39 1.29
N LEU A 68 -11.48 -2.40 0.52
CA LEU A 68 -10.88 -1.05 0.54
C LEU A 68 -11.01 -0.39 1.91
N THR A 69 -12.15 -0.55 2.57
CA THR A 69 -12.42 -0.02 3.92
C THR A 69 -11.53 -0.71 4.96
N TYR A 70 -11.34 -2.03 4.83
CA TYR A 70 -10.41 -2.77 5.67
C TYR A 70 -8.97 -2.20 5.57
N TYR A 71 -8.43 -2.05 4.36
CA TYR A 71 -7.08 -1.48 4.17
C TYR A 71 -6.96 -0.02 4.65
N GLN A 72 -8.04 0.76 4.56
CA GLN A 72 -8.07 2.15 5.04
C GLN A 72 -8.03 2.23 6.57
N ASN A 73 -8.72 1.32 7.26
CA ASN A 73 -8.77 1.31 8.72
C ASN A 73 -7.57 0.60 9.37
N PHE A 74 -6.98 -0.37 8.69
CA PHE A 74 -5.90 -1.17 9.25
C PHE A 74 -4.59 -0.36 9.39
N GLU A 75 -4.00 -0.41 10.58
CA GLU A 75 -2.70 0.21 10.86
C GLU A 75 -1.54 -0.74 10.53
N MET A 76 -0.83 -0.40 9.46
CA MET A 76 0.35 -1.13 8.94
C MET A 76 1.69 -0.62 9.50
N GLY A 77 1.74 0.59 10.06
CA GLY A 77 2.96 1.24 10.54
C GLY A 77 3.65 2.15 9.51
N ALA A 78 3.30 2.08 8.22
CA ALA A 78 3.92 2.89 7.17
C ALA A 78 3.77 4.40 7.44
N VAL A 79 4.80 5.19 7.13
CA VAL A 79 4.79 6.65 7.33
C VAL A 79 4.06 7.39 6.22
N ALA A 80 4.00 6.80 5.03
CA ALA A 80 3.27 7.29 3.88
C ALA A 80 2.93 6.14 2.92
N ARG A 81 1.91 6.34 2.08
CA ARG A 81 1.44 5.37 1.08
C ARG A 81 1.41 6.01 -0.32
N ALA A 82 2.20 5.48 -1.24
CA ALA A 82 2.11 5.82 -2.66
C ALA A 82 1.36 4.71 -3.39
N MET A 83 0.29 5.06 -4.09
CA MET A 83 -0.50 4.12 -4.88
C MET A 83 -0.18 4.31 -6.36
N PHE A 84 0.44 3.29 -6.97
CA PHE A 84 0.85 3.31 -8.36
C PHE A 84 -0.26 2.77 -9.28
N LEU A 85 -0.67 3.62 -10.22
CA LEU A 85 -1.80 3.43 -11.11
C LEU A 85 -1.31 3.15 -12.54
N ASN A 86 -0.96 1.89 -12.82
CA ASN A 86 -0.38 1.46 -14.09
C ASN A 86 -1.41 1.13 -15.19
N SER A 87 -2.71 1.20 -14.87
CA SER A 87 -3.79 0.89 -15.80
C SER A 87 -5.02 1.78 -15.54
N PHE A 88 -5.96 1.80 -16.48
CA PHE A 88 -7.23 2.52 -16.29
C PHE A 88 -8.05 1.94 -15.12
N ALA A 89 -8.13 0.60 -15.03
CA ALA A 89 -8.80 -0.07 -13.92
C ALA A 89 -8.16 0.31 -12.58
N ALA A 90 -6.82 0.31 -12.51
CA ALA A 90 -6.11 0.77 -11.33
C ALA A 90 -6.45 2.22 -10.97
N LYS A 91 -6.57 3.14 -11.96
CA LYS A 91 -7.02 4.52 -11.71
C LYS A 91 -8.40 4.56 -11.06
N VAL A 92 -9.36 3.76 -11.52
CA VAL A 92 -10.71 3.72 -10.93
C VAL A 92 -10.64 3.26 -9.47
N VAL A 93 -9.97 2.13 -9.20
CA VAL A 93 -9.84 1.57 -7.85
C VAL A 93 -9.08 2.51 -6.92
N GLY A 94 -7.96 3.07 -7.37
CA GLY A 94 -7.14 4.00 -6.60
C GLY A 94 -7.89 5.29 -6.24
N ASN A 95 -8.67 5.84 -7.17
CA ASN A 95 -9.52 7.01 -6.88
C ASN A 95 -10.64 6.67 -5.89
N LEU A 96 -11.24 5.48 -5.99
CA LEU A 96 -12.25 5.03 -5.03
C LEU A 96 -11.64 4.90 -3.62
N TYR A 97 -10.49 4.23 -3.49
CA TYR A 97 -9.78 4.12 -2.23
C TYR A 97 -9.45 5.51 -1.67
N PHE A 98 -8.88 6.40 -2.49
CA PHE A 98 -8.50 7.74 -2.05
C PHE A 98 -9.71 8.55 -1.55
N LYS A 99 -10.87 8.46 -2.22
CA LYS A 99 -12.12 9.08 -1.75
C LYS A 99 -12.59 8.49 -0.42
N LEU A 100 -12.41 7.19 -0.21
CA LEU A 100 -12.79 6.52 1.04
C LEU A 100 -11.84 6.87 2.19
N SER A 101 -10.56 7.11 1.91
CA SER A 101 -9.50 7.30 2.92
C SER A 101 -9.13 8.76 3.19
N LYS A 102 -9.47 9.71 2.32
CA LYS A 102 -9.02 11.10 2.42
C LYS A 102 -9.40 11.73 3.78
N GLY A 103 -8.38 12.07 4.56
CA GLY A 103 -8.53 12.73 5.86
C GLY A 103 -9.08 11.84 6.98
N LYS A 104 -9.29 10.54 6.73
CA LYS A 104 -9.74 9.61 7.76
C LYS A 104 -8.59 9.10 8.59
N LEU A 105 -8.84 8.98 9.88
CA LEU A 105 -7.96 8.29 10.81
C LEU A 105 -8.15 6.78 10.65
N ASN A 106 -7.07 6.03 10.80
CA ASN A 106 -7.12 4.59 10.93
C ASN A 106 -7.53 4.16 12.35
N GLU A 107 -7.52 2.86 12.63
CA GLU A 107 -7.95 2.28 13.91
C GLU A 107 -7.17 2.77 15.14
N VAL A 108 -5.96 3.32 14.95
CA VAL A 108 -5.14 3.91 16.04
C VAL A 108 -5.18 5.45 16.06
N GLY A 109 -6.09 6.07 15.31
CA GLY A 109 -6.24 7.52 15.29
C GLY A 109 -5.21 8.26 14.42
N ARG A 110 -4.47 7.56 13.53
CA ARG A 110 -3.43 8.17 12.68
C ARG A 110 -3.94 8.43 11.27
N ALA A 111 -3.66 9.61 10.73
CA ALA A 111 -3.82 9.92 9.31
C ALA A 111 -2.52 9.60 8.58
N VAL A 112 -2.54 8.63 7.65
CA VAL A 112 -1.35 8.29 6.86
C VAL A 112 -1.37 9.05 5.53
N PRO A 113 -0.38 9.93 5.26
CA PRO A 113 -0.25 10.62 3.97
C PRO A 113 -0.32 9.60 2.84
N THR A 114 -1.27 9.83 1.93
CA THR A 114 -1.53 8.91 0.81
C THR A 114 -1.61 9.71 -0.47
N LYS A 115 -0.93 9.26 -1.54
CA LYS A 115 -0.94 9.95 -2.84
C LYS A 115 -0.98 8.95 -4.00
N LEU A 116 -1.69 9.34 -5.05
CA LEU A 116 -1.84 8.59 -6.30
C LEU A 116 -0.74 8.99 -7.29
N PHE A 117 -0.17 8.03 -8.00
CA PHE A 117 0.87 8.26 -8.99
C PHE A 117 0.66 7.41 -10.25
N THR A 118 0.99 7.98 -11.41
CA THR A 118 1.06 7.25 -12.68
C THR A 118 2.51 7.00 -13.14
N LYS A 119 3.50 7.62 -12.48
CA LYS A 119 4.93 7.37 -12.70
C LYS A 119 5.58 6.86 -11.42
N LYS A 120 6.24 5.70 -11.50
CA LYS A 120 6.89 5.06 -10.34
C LYS A 120 8.02 5.92 -9.76
N ALA A 121 8.79 6.61 -10.59
CA ALA A 121 9.90 7.47 -10.14
C ALA A 121 9.41 8.60 -9.22
N GLU A 122 8.37 9.34 -9.64
CA GLU A 122 7.77 10.41 -8.84
C GLU A 122 7.18 9.89 -7.50
N ALA A 123 6.65 8.66 -7.51
CA ALA A 123 6.14 8.01 -6.31
C ALA A 123 7.27 7.69 -5.31
N VAL A 124 8.40 7.20 -5.82
CA VAL A 124 9.59 6.89 -5.03
C VAL A 124 10.19 8.15 -4.42
N GLU A 125 10.40 9.20 -5.22
CA GLU A 125 10.92 10.49 -4.74
C GLU A 125 10.05 11.05 -3.61
N TRP A 126 8.72 11.08 -3.81
CA TRP A 126 7.79 11.55 -2.79
C TRP A 126 7.83 10.70 -1.52
N LEU A 127 7.95 9.36 -1.63
CA LEU A 127 8.07 8.50 -0.45
C LEU A 127 9.35 8.77 0.34
N LEU A 128 10.48 8.96 -0.34
CA LEU A 128 11.74 9.30 0.32
C LEU A 128 11.64 10.61 1.10
N GLU A 129 10.98 11.62 0.54
CA GLU A 129 10.71 12.88 1.25
C GLU A 129 9.85 12.66 2.51
N GLN A 130 8.81 11.82 2.44
CA GLN A 130 7.96 11.54 3.60
C GLN A 130 8.70 10.75 4.68
N ILE A 131 9.54 9.78 4.29
CA ILE A 131 10.39 9.03 5.21
C ILE A 131 11.32 10.00 5.94
N GLU A 132 11.99 10.91 5.22
CA GLU A 132 12.89 11.88 5.83
C GLU A 132 12.16 12.83 6.79
N LYS A 133 10.96 13.30 6.42
CA LYS A 133 10.11 14.13 7.30
C LYS A 133 9.72 13.42 8.59
N SER A 134 9.52 12.10 8.56
CA SER A 134 9.12 11.31 9.73
C SER A 134 10.24 11.06 10.75
N ARG A 135 11.50 11.34 10.39
CA ARG A 135 12.67 11.15 11.25
C ARG A 135 13.04 12.41 12.05
N LYS A 136 12.46 13.56 11.69
CA LYS A 136 12.65 14.85 12.36
C LYS A 136 11.67 15.01 13.49
#